data_AF-A0A1E7HFK6-F1
#
_entry.id   AF-A0A1E7HFK6-F1
#
_cell.length_a   1.000
_cell.length_b   1.000
_cell.length_c   1.000
_cell.angle_alpha   90.00
_cell.angle_beta   90.00
_cell.angle_gamma   90.00
#
_symmetry.space_group_name_H-M   'P 1'
#
loop_
_entity.id
_entity.type
_entity.pdbx_description
1 polymer ?
#
loop_
_entity_poly.entity_id
_entity_poly.type
_entity_poly.pdbx_seq_one_letter_code
_entity_poly.pdbx_strand_id
1 'polypeptide(L)'
;MESIASSGIAVRLRLDPVIPLLDENGPGQTEEDIRFLVRHAVDAGASMVISKTLVFTPEMASSVVDRLRNYYKMNSTIKNTAVLVLNRDLQKRLLAPVWQACQEHKVPFCSCTSPIIFPDEVICQFP
;
A
#
# COMPACT_ATOMS: atom_id res chain seq x y z
N MET A 1 0.42 18.48 -23.41
CA MET A 1 0.63 18.64 -21.95
C MET A 1 2.01 18.07 -21.66
N GLU A 2 2.93 18.89 -21.16
CA GLU A 2 4.24 18.40 -20.71
C GLU A 2 4.05 17.62 -19.39
N SER A 3 4.73 16.49 -19.26
CA SER A 3 4.68 15.66 -18.05
C SER A 3 5.54 16.30 -16.95
N ILE A 4 5.11 16.23 -15.69
CA ILE A 4 5.96 16.66 -14.56
C ILE A 4 7.27 15.84 -14.56
N ALA A 5 7.21 14.57 -14.97
CA ALA A 5 8.39 13.72 -15.10
C ALA A 5 9.36 14.19 -16.19
N SER A 6 8.89 14.85 -17.26
CA SER A 6 9.79 15.39 -18.31
C SER A 6 10.55 16.64 -17.88
N SER A 7 10.25 17.20 -16.69
CA SER A 7 10.95 18.36 -16.13
C SER A 7 12.20 17.97 -15.32
N GLY A 8 12.62 16.69 -15.33
CA GLY A 8 13.77 16.19 -14.56
C GLY A 8 13.48 16.05 -13.05
N ILE A 9 12.25 16.30 -12.62
CA ILE A 9 11.81 16.13 -11.23
C ILE A 9 11.46 14.66 -11.01
N ALA A 10 12.00 14.07 -9.95
CA ALA A 10 11.66 12.71 -9.55
C ALA A 10 10.20 12.64 -9.06
N VAL A 11 9.33 11.97 -9.83
CA VAL A 11 7.93 11.74 -9.47
C VAL A 11 7.82 10.41 -8.73
N ARG A 12 7.14 10.39 -7.58
CA ARG A 12 6.92 9.18 -6.79
C ARG A 12 5.42 8.88 -6.71
N LEU A 13 5.02 7.65 -6.99
CA LEU A 13 3.66 7.19 -6.73
C LEU A 13 3.53 6.85 -5.25
N ARG A 14 2.45 7.33 -4.61
CA ARG A 14 2.05 6.87 -3.28
C ARG A 14 0.69 6.18 -3.38
N LEU A 15 0.68 4.86 -3.21
CA LEU A 15 -0.54 4.04 -3.21
C LEU A 15 -0.87 3.63 -1.78
N ASP A 16 -1.47 4.56 -1.04
CA ASP A 16 -1.77 4.39 0.39
C ASP A 16 -3.23 4.69 0.72
N PRO A 17 -3.89 3.89 1.59
CA PRO A 17 -3.49 2.56 2.06
C PRO A 17 -3.99 1.44 1.14
N VAL A 18 -3.24 0.34 1.06
CA VAL A 18 -3.73 -0.93 0.55
C VAL A 18 -4.49 -1.64 1.67
N ILE A 19 -5.74 -2.00 1.40
CA ILE A 19 -6.63 -2.65 2.35
C ILE A 19 -7.28 -3.89 1.73
N PRO A 20 -7.61 -4.90 2.53
CA PRO A 20 -8.24 -6.10 2.01
C PRO A 20 -9.61 -5.80 1.42
N LEU A 21 -9.89 -6.38 0.25
CA LEU A 21 -11.24 -6.47 -0.28
C LEU A 21 -11.98 -7.58 0.49
N LEU A 22 -12.92 -7.21 1.36
CA LEU A 22 -13.66 -8.16 2.21
C LEU A 22 -14.91 -8.72 1.53
N ASP A 23 -15.48 -7.97 0.60
CA ASP A 23 -16.67 -8.30 -0.19
C ASP A 23 -16.63 -7.52 -1.52
N GLU A 24 -17.48 -7.87 -2.49
CA GLU A 24 -17.52 -7.26 -3.83
C GLU A 24 -17.76 -5.74 -3.82
N ASN A 25 -18.36 -5.21 -2.75
CA ASN A 25 -18.62 -3.77 -2.57
C ASN A 25 -17.70 -3.16 -1.50
N GLY A 26 -16.61 -3.86 -1.17
CA GLY A 26 -15.65 -3.50 -0.13
C GLY A 26 -14.81 -2.29 -0.55
N PRO A 27 -14.26 -1.52 0.40
CA PRO A 27 -13.43 -0.35 0.08
C PRO A 27 -12.00 -0.71 -0.42
N GLY A 28 -11.68 -2.01 -0.53
CA GLY A 28 -10.35 -2.49 -0.93
C GLY A 28 -10.13 -2.51 -2.44
N GLN A 29 -8.90 -2.87 -2.82
CA GLN A 29 -8.49 -2.98 -4.22
C GLN A 29 -8.24 -4.44 -4.58
N THR A 30 -8.59 -4.82 -5.81
CA THR A 30 -8.16 -6.10 -6.37
C THR A 30 -6.67 -6.06 -6.72
N GLU A 31 -6.06 -7.22 -6.92
CA GLU A 31 -4.67 -7.28 -7.41
C GLU A 31 -4.54 -6.66 -8.80
N GLU A 32 -5.58 -6.77 -9.64
CA GLU A 32 -5.62 -6.17 -10.98
C GLU A 32 -5.62 -4.65 -10.90
N ASP A 33 -6.45 -4.06 -10.02
CA ASP A 33 -6.47 -2.61 -9.80
C ASP A 33 -5.10 -2.08 -9.38
N ILE A 34 -4.44 -2.78 -8.46
CA ILE A 34 -3.10 -2.40 -7.96
C ILE A 34 -2.08 -2.45 -9.10
N ARG A 35 -2.04 -3.55 -9.84
CA ARG A 35 -1.11 -3.74 -10.97
C ARG A 35 -1.35 -2.67 -12.05
N PHE A 36 -2.61 -2.40 -12.37
CA PHE A 36 -3.01 -1.36 -13.31
C PHE A 36 -2.50 0.02 -12.88
N LEU A 37 -2.74 0.42 -11.63
CA LEU A 37 -2.31 1.72 -11.09
C LEU A 37 -0.78 1.88 -11.09
N VAL A 38 -0.06 0.84 -10.68
CA VAL A 38 1.42 0.87 -10.68
C VAL A 38 1.94 1.03 -12.10
N ARG A 39 1.46 0.21 -13.04
CA ARG A 39 1.86 0.30 -14.46
C ARG A 39 1.62 1.69 -15.02
N HIS A 40 0.41 2.24 -14.85
CA HIS A 40 0.08 3.55 -15.39
C HIS A 40 0.92 4.68 -14.79
N ALA A 41 1.26 4.59 -13.50
CA ALA A 41 2.15 5.57 -12.89
C ALA A 41 3.57 5.48 -13.43
N VAL A 42 4.10 4.27 -13.64
CA VAL A 42 5.42 4.08 -14.25
C VAL A 42 5.44 4.58 -15.69
N ASP A 43 4.42 4.25 -16.49
CA ASP A 43 4.26 4.75 -17.86
C ASP A 43 4.20 6.28 -17.92
N ALA A 44 3.69 6.93 -16.85
CA ALA A 44 3.67 8.38 -16.69
C ALA A 44 4.99 8.98 -16.17
N GLY A 45 5.99 8.15 -15.84
CA GLY A 45 7.32 8.56 -15.40
C GLY A 45 7.55 8.53 -13.89
N ALA A 46 6.75 7.78 -13.12
CA ALA A 46 7.02 7.55 -11.70
C ALA A 46 8.33 6.76 -11.52
N SER A 47 9.26 7.33 -10.76
CA SER A 47 10.59 6.76 -10.50
C SER A 47 10.64 5.86 -9.26
N MET A 48 9.54 5.75 -8.50
CA MET A 48 9.42 4.95 -7.28
C MET A 48 7.94 4.78 -6.92
N VAL A 49 7.60 3.65 -6.29
CA VAL A 49 6.29 3.43 -5.65
C VAL A 49 6.46 3.26 -4.15
N ILE A 50 5.64 3.98 -3.39
CA ILE A 50 5.55 3.91 -1.94
C ILE A 50 4.19 3.35 -1.57
N SER A 51 4.14 2.33 -0.71
CA SER A 51 2.87 1.76 -0.26
C SER A 51 2.81 1.30 1.21
N LYS A 52 1.64 1.54 1.79
CA LYS A 52 1.03 1.21 3.07
C LYS A 52 0.07 0.05 3.18
N THR A 53 0.07 -0.73 4.27
CA THR A 53 -1.24 -1.24 4.75
C THR A 53 -1.90 -0.23 5.70
N LEU A 54 -3.23 -0.28 5.79
CA LEU A 54 -3.96 0.59 6.74
C LEU A 54 -3.63 0.21 8.18
N VAL A 55 -3.26 1.22 8.97
CA VAL A 55 -3.20 1.16 10.44
C VAL A 55 -4.56 1.57 10.96
N PHE A 56 -5.32 0.61 11.47
CA PHE A 56 -6.70 0.83 11.88
C PHE A 56 -6.77 1.55 13.23
N THR A 57 -7.62 2.57 13.34
CA THR A 57 -7.89 3.31 14.57
C THR A 57 -9.39 3.55 14.73
N PRO A 58 -9.93 3.66 15.96
CA PRO A 58 -11.37 3.82 16.17
C PRO A 58 -11.89 5.21 15.77
N GLU A 59 -11.02 6.19 15.55
CA GLU A 59 -11.38 7.56 15.11
C GLU A 59 -11.66 7.65 13.60
N MET A 60 -11.50 6.55 12.84
CA MET A 60 -11.88 6.48 11.44
C MET A 60 -13.40 6.65 11.25
N ALA A 61 -13.80 6.99 10.03
CA ALA A 61 -15.22 7.09 9.67
C ALA A 61 -15.97 5.80 10.01
N SER A 62 -17.19 5.92 10.56
CA SER A 62 -18.00 4.78 11.02
C SER A 62 -18.17 3.70 9.93
N SER A 63 -18.39 4.12 8.68
CA SER A 63 -18.52 3.23 7.52
C SER A 63 -17.29 2.34 7.29
N VAL A 64 -16.09 2.83 7.59
CA VAL A 64 -14.83 2.08 7.50
C VAL A 64 -14.68 1.18 8.73
N VAL A 65 -14.96 1.74 9.92
CA VAL A 65 -14.86 1.03 11.19
C VAL A 65 -15.77 -0.19 11.20
N ASP A 66 -17.03 -0.07 10.82
CA ASP A 66 -18.01 -1.15 10.87
C ASP A 66 -17.64 -2.32 9.95
N ARG A 67 -16.99 -2.03 8.81
CA ARG A 67 -16.54 -3.05 7.86
C ARG A 67 -15.24 -3.72 8.29
N LEU A 68 -14.25 -2.95 8.73
CA LEU A 68 -12.89 -3.46 8.93
C LEU A 68 -12.61 -3.94 10.36
N ARG A 69 -13.38 -3.50 11.37
CA ARG A 69 -13.10 -3.75 12.80
C ARG A 69 -12.91 -5.23 13.12
N ASN A 70 -13.84 -6.09 12.69
CA ASN A 70 -13.77 -7.52 13.02
C ASN A 70 -12.57 -8.19 12.34
N TYR A 71 -12.33 -7.87 11.06
CA TYR A 71 -11.18 -8.36 10.34
C TYR A 71 -9.87 -7.98 11.04
N TYR A 72 -9.70 -6.70 11.39
CA TYR A 72 -8.49 -6.24 12.08
C TYR A 72 -8.34 -6.85 13.47
N LYS A 73 -9.40 -6.94 14.28
CA LYS A 73 -9.32 -7.59 15.60
C LYS A 73 -8.83 -9.04 15.55
N MET A 74 -9.23 -9.79 14.53
CA MET A 74 -8.83 -11.19 14.37
C MET A 74 -7.38 -11.33 13.87
N ASN A 75 -6.95 -10.39 13.03
CA ASN A 75 -5.74 -10.52 12.22
C ASN A 75 -4.57 -9.64 12.68
N SER A 76 -4.77 -8.76 13.67
CA SER A 76 -3.74 -7.88 14.18
C SER A 76 -2.78 -8.54 15.16
N THR A 77 -1.52 -8.11 15.10
CA THR A 77 -0.46 -8.54 16.04
C THR A 77 -0.68 -7.93 17.43
N ILE A 78 -1.24 -6.72 17.49
CA ILE A 78 -1.51 -6.00 18.74
C ILE A 78 -3.02 -5.97 18.94
N LYS A 79 -3.50 -6.64 19.99
CA LYS A 79 -4.94 -6.81 20.28
C LYS A 79 -5.45 -5.97 21.45
N ASN A 80 -4.55 -5.35 22.21
CA ASN A 80 -4.87 -4.61 23.45
C ASN A 80 -4.73 -3.08 23.31
N THR A 81 -4.59 -2.58 22.08
CA THR A 81 -4.50 -1.14 21.80
C THR A 81 -5.66 -0.70 20.93
N ALA A 82 -6.06 0.58 21.05
CA ALA A 82 -7.02 1.20 20.14
C ALA A 82 -6.52 1.15 18.68
N VAL A 83 -5.20 1.20 18.48
CA VAL A 83 -4.56 1.06 17.17
C VAL A 83 -4.34 -0.42 16.84
N LEU A 84 -4.86 -0.87 15.70
CA LEU A 84 -4.72 -2.25 15.22
C LEU A 84 -3.87 -2.29 13.94
N VAL A 85 -2.78 -3.05 13.97
CA VAL A 85 -1.87 -3.26 12.82
C VAL A 85 -1.95 -4.73 12.41
N LEU A 86 -2.18 -5.00 11.12
CA LEU A 86 -2.26 -6.38 10.61
C LEU A 86 -0.97 -7.15 10.90
N ASN A 87 -1.07 -8.47 11.06
CA ASN A 87 0.13 -9.30 11.15
C ASN A 87 0.98 -9.22 9.88
N ARG A 88 2.27 -9.54 10.04
CA ARG A 88 3.27 -9.38 8.98
C ARG A 88 2.93 -10.19 7.71
N ASP A 89 2.38 -11.39 7.86
CA ASP A 89 2.05 -12.24 6.72
C ASP A 89 0.93 -11.63 5.88
N LEU A 90 -0.08 -11.04 6.52
CA LEU A 90 -1.14 -10.32 5.82
C LEU A 90 -0.64 -9.02 5.19
N GLN A 91 0.22 -8.28 5.87
CA GLN A 91 0.84 -7.09 5.27
C GLN A 91 1.62 -7.48 4.01
N LYS A 92 2.41 -8.55 4.07
CA LYS A 92 3.15 -9.10 2.93
C LYS A 92 2.22 -9.51 1.80
N ARG A 93 1.12 -10.21 2.10
CA ARG A 93 0.14 -10.60 1.09
C ARG A 93 -0.52 -9.40 0.41
N LEU A 94 -0.95 -8.41 1.19
CA LEU A 94 -1.63 -7.22 0.65
C LEU A 94 -0.69 -6.37 -0.22
N LEU A 95 0.58 -6.25 0.17
CA LEU A 95 1.55 -5.45 -0.57
C LEU A 95 2.24 -6.21 -1.71
N ALA A 96 2.10 -7.54 -1.78
CA ALA A 96 2.76 -8.35 -2.80
C ALA A 96 2.42 -7.93 -4.23
N PRO A 97 1.16 -7.60 -4.59
CA PRO A 97 0.84 -7.13 -5.94
C PRO A 97 1.55 -5.82 -6.29
N VAL A 98 1.70 -4.90 -5.34
CA VAL A 98 2.45 -3.64 -5.53
C VAL A 98 3.92 -3.96 -5.78
N TRP A 99 4.53 -4.78 -4.91
CA TRP A 99 5.93 -5.14 -5.01
C TRP A 99 6.23 -5.88 -6.33
N GLN A 100 5.41 -6.86 -6.70
CA GLN A 100 5.57 -7.61 -7.95
C GLN A 100 5.47 -6.70 -9.18
N ALA A 101 4.48 -5.80 -9.23
CA ALA A 101 4.36 -4.83 -10.32
C ALA A 101 5.60 -3.92 -10.39
N CYS A 102 6.14 -3.50 -9.25
CA CYS A 102 7.38 -2.73 -9.22
C CYS A 102 8.57 -3.51 -9.79
N GLN A 103 8.69 -4.80 -9.47
CA GLN A 103 9.75 -5.67 -10.02
C GLN A 103 9.61 -5.84 -11.54
N GLU A 104 8.39 -6.10 -12.02
CA GLU A 104 8.07 -6.23 -13.45
C GLU A 104 8.48 -4.97 -14.24
N HIS A 105 8.26 -3.80 -13.66
CA HIS A 105 8.58 -2.50 -14.26
C HIS A 105 9.95 -1.94 -13.86
N LYS A 106 10.76 -2.70 -13.10
CA LYS A 106 12.10 -2.31 -12.62
C LYS A 106 12.12 -0.95 -11.90
N VAL A 107 11.08 -0.65 -11.14
CA VAL A 107 11.03 0.55 -10.30
C VAL A 107 11.20 0.19 -8.82
N PRO A 108 11.89 1.01 -8.02
CA PRO A 108 12.02 0.78 -6.59
C PRO A 108 10.66 0.77 -5.88
N PHE A 109 10.49 -0.19 -4.98
CA PHE A 109 9.35 -0.26 -4.07
C PHE A 109 9.79 0.10 -2.64
N CYS A 110 9.00 0.93 -1.97
CA CYS A 110 9.18 1.25 -0.55
C CYS A 110 7.89 0.91 0.22
N SER A 111 7.98 -0.02 1.17
CA SER A 111 6.91 -0.17 2.16
C SER A 111 7.02 0.97 3.18
N CYS A 112 5.97 1.76 3.37
CA CYS A 112 5.92 2.77 4.45
C CYS A 112 5.55 2.10 5.78
N THR A 113 6.24 1.00 6.08
CA THR A 113 6.09 0.14 7.24
C THR A 113 7.46 -0.16 7.83
N SER A 114 7.53 -0.27 9.16
CA SER A 114 8.72 -0.77 9.85
C SER A 114 8.33 -2.07 10.55
N PRO A 115 9.02 -3.21 10.31
CA PRO A 115 10.24 -3.43 9.51
C PRO A 115 10.00 -3.69 8.00
N ILE A 116 11.09 -3.73 7.22
CA ILE A 116 11.13 -4.15 5.79
C ILE A 116 10.37 -5.46 5.59
N ILE A 117 9.46 -5.53 4.61
CA ILE A 117 8.58 -6.67 4.35
C ILE A 117 9.15 -7.59 3.25
N PHE A 118 9.67 -7.03 2.15
CA PHE A 118 10.30 -7.72 1.01
C PHE A 118 11.83 -7.47 0.96
N PRO A 119 12.62 -8.41 0.41
CA PRO A 119 14.09 -8.35 0.46
C PRO A 119 14.69 -7.12 -0.25
N ASP A 120 14.07 -6.65 -1.33
CA ASP A 120 14.59 -5.57 -2.18
C ASP A 120 13.88 -4.23 -1.96
N GLU A 121 13.20 -4.06 -0.81
CA GLU A 121 12.60 -2.77 -0.46
C GLU A 121 13.66 -1.71 -0.23
N VAL A 122 13.42 -0.54 -0.80
CA VAL A 122 14.21 0.64 -0.46
C VAL A 122 13.54 1.37 0.70
N ILE A 123 14.36 1.92 1.60
CA ILE A 123 13.88 2.83 2.63
C ILE A 123 13.63 4.18 1.99
N CYS A 124 12.46 4.77 2.23
CA CYS A 124 12.15 6.12 1.73
C CYS A 124 13.11 7.11 2.39
N GLN A 125 14.10 7.59 1.63
CA GLN A 125 14.90 8.74 2.01
C GLN A 125 14.13 9.99 1.55
N PHE A 126 13.56 10.71 2.51
CA PHE A 126 13.09 12.07 2.28
C PHE A 126 14.30 12.99 2.38
N PRO A 127 14.62 13.80 1.34
CA PRO A 127 15.39 15.02 1.55
C PRO A 127 14.62 16.02 2.40
#